data_AF-A0A382KD99-F1
#
_entry.id   AF-A0A382KD99-F1
#
_cell.length_a   1.000
_cell.length_b   1.000
_cell.length_c   1.000
_cell.angle_alpha   90.00
_cell.angle_beta   90.00
_cell.angle_gamma   90.00
#
_symmetry.space_group_name_H-M   'P 1'
#
loop_
_entity.id
_entity.type
_entity.pdbx_description
1 polymer ?
#
loop_
_entity_poly.entity_id
_entity_poly.type
_entity_poly.pdbx_seq_one_letter_code
_entity_poly.pdbx_strand_id
1 'polypeptide(L)'
;MNNPALTIGLSMVLGMLAQVGSKHLHLPGIVLLLLSGILFGPDGLNWIMPDSLGPGLHILVGFAVAIILFEGGMNLRISRIMRERKAIRGLITVGALCTLIGGTLVTIIFLGW
;
A
#
# COMPACT_ATOMS: atom_id res chain seq x y z
N MET A 1 -11.83 -19.89 -15.04
CA MET A 1 -10.42 -19.83 -15.49
C MET A 1 -9.62 -19.25 -14.33
N ASN A 2 -9.29 -20.07 -13.33
CA ASN A 2 -8.77 -19.57 -12.05
C ASN A 2 -7.27 -19.89 -11.95
N ASN A 3 -6.49 -19.35 -12.88
CA ASN A 3 -5.05 -19.58 -12.90
C ASN A 3 -4.34 -18.45 -12.14
N PRO A 4 -3.70 -18.72 -10.99
CA PRO A 4 -3.06 -17.69 -10.18
C PRO A 4 -1.94 -16.96 -10.93
N ALA A 5 -1.29 -17.62 -11.90
CA ALA A 5 -0.26 -17.00 -12.73
C ALA A 5 -0.85 -15.90 -13.64
N LEU A 6 -2.04 -16.13 -14.19
CA LEU A 6 -2.75 -15.12 -15.00
C LEU A 6 -3.18 -13.93 -14.15
N THR A 7 -3.69 -14.18 -12.94
CA THR A 7 -4.08 -13.12 -12.00
C THR A 7 -2.91 -12.20 -11.67
N ILE A 8 -1.74 -12.77 -11.36
CA ILE A 8 -0.53 -11.99 -11.07
C ILE A 8 -0.06 -11.24 -12.32
N GLY A 9 0.03 -11.93 -13.46
CA GLY A 9 0.48 -11.31 -14.72
C GLY A 9 -0.41 -10.12 -15.12
N LEU A 10 -1.73 -10.30 -15.08
CA LEU A 10 -2.69 -9.23 -15.37
C LEU A 10 -2.57 -8.08 -14.37
N SER A 11 -2.46 -8.36 -13.07
CA SER A 11 -2.28 -7.32 -12.05
C SER A 11 -1.00 -6.50 -12.25
N MET A 12 0.10 -7.15 -12.67
CA MET A 12 1.36 -6.46 -12.97
C MET A 12 1.23 -5.57 -14.19
N VAL A 13 0.65 -6.08 -15.28
CA VAL A 13 0.47 -5.30 -16.51
C VAL A 13 -0.47 -4.11 -16.26
N LEU A 14 -1.62 -4.34 -15.65
CA LEU A 14 -2.59 -3.29 -15.34
C LEU A 14 -2.03 -2.28 -14.32
N GLY A 15 -1.28 -2.73 -13.32
CA GLY A 15 -0.60 -1.87 -12.36
C GLY A 15 0.47 -1.00 -13.03
N MET A 16 1.27 -1.57 -13.93
CA MET A 16 2.27 -0.81 -14.69
C MET A 16 1.62 0.22 -15.62
N LEU A 17 0.55 -0.15 -16.33
CA LEU A 17 -0.21 0.77 -17.17
C LEU A 17 -0.83 1.91 -16.36
N ALA A 18 -1.43 1.60 -15.20
CA ALA A 18 -1.97 2.60 -14.29
C ALA A 18 -0.88 3.56 -13.77
N GLN A 19 0.30 3.03 -13.43
CA GLN A 19 1.44 3.84 -12.96
C GLN A 19 2.00 4.76 -14.07
N VAL A 20 2.08 4.29 -15.31
CA VAL A 20 2.52 5.11 -16.45
C VAL A 20 1.45 6.14 -16.82
N GLY A 21 0.18 5.75 -16.78
CA GLY A 21 -0.95 6.64 -17.00
C GLY A 21 -1.03 7.75 -15.94
N SER A 22 -0.70 7.44 -14.67
CA SER A 22 -0.76 8.44 -13.59
C SER A 22 0.22 9.59 -13.82
N LYS A 23 1.38 9.29 -14.41
CA LYS A 23 2.37 10.30 -14.79
C LYS A 23 1.84 11.24 -15.87
N HIS A 24 1.08 10.73 -16.84
CA HIS A 24 0.49 11.56 -17.90
C HIS A 24 -0.67 12.42 -17.38
N LEU A 25 -1.49 11.85 -16.49
CA LEU A 25 -2.65 12.53 -15.91
C LEU A 25 -2.31 13.43 -14.72
N HIS A 26 -1.02 13.53 -14.34
CA HIS A 26 -0.53 14.29 -13.18
C HIS A 26 -1.22 13.92 -11.86
N LEU A 27 -1.69 12.67 -11.74
CA LEU A 27 -2.34 12.14 -10.55
C LEU A 27 -1.36 11.31 -9.70
N PRO A 28 -1.52 11.28 -8.36
CA PRO A 28 -0.77 10.36 -7.52
C PRO A 28 -1.03 8.91 -7.98
N GLY A 29 0.03 8.13 -8.19
CA GLY A 29 -0.09 6.77 -8.75
C GLY A 29 -1.05 5.86 -7.97
N ILE A 30 -1.08 6.00 -6.65
CA ILE A 30 -1.99 5.25 -5.76
C ILE A 30 -3.47 5.39 -6.16
N VAL A 31 -3.88 6.54 -6.69
CA VAL A 31 -5.28 6.80 -7.06
C VAL A 31 -5.67 5.95 -8.26
N LEU A 32 -4.84 5.91 -9.31
CA LEU A 32 -5.11 5.08 -10.48
C LEU A 32 -4.91 3.59 -10.20
N LEU A 33 -3.97 3.23 -9.33
CA LEU A 33 -3.80 1.85 -8.88
C LEU A 33 -5.05 1.35 -8.15
N LEU A 34 -5.61 2.14 -7.24
CA LEU A 34 -6.86 1.81 -6.53
C LEU A 34 -8.04 1.73 -7.50
N LEU A 35 -8.19 2.71 -8.40
CA LEU A 35 -9.24 2.71 -9.42
C LEU A 35 -9.15 1.47 -10.31
N SER A 36 -7.94 1.12 -10.78
CA SER A 36 -7.68 -0.08 -11.56
C SER A 36 -8.00 -1.35 -10.78
N GLY A 37 -7.63 -1.42 -9.49
CA GLY A 37 -7.96 -2.54 -8.61
C GLY A 37 -9.47 -2.74 -8.43
N ILE A 38 -10.23 -1.66 -8.28
CA ILE A 38 -11.70 -1.73 -8.18
C ILE A 38 -12.33 -2.12 -9.52
N LEU A 39 -11.89 -1.51 -10.63
CA LEU A 39 -12.42 -1.77 -11.97
C LEU A 39 -12.13 -3.17 -12.48
N PHE A 40 -10.91 -3.68 -12.28
CA PHE A 40 -10.49 -4.98 -12.79
C PHE A 40 -10.55 -6.11 -11.75
N GLY A 41 -10.82 -5.77 -10.49
CA GLY A 41 -11.03 -6.70 -9.39
C GLY A 41 -12.43 -7.33 -9.39
N PRO A 42 -12.78 -8.06 -8.32
CA PRO A 42 -14.02 -8.84 -8.25
C PRO A 42 -15.28 -7.99 -8.32
N ASP A 43 -15.25 -6.75 -7.82
CA ASP A 43 -16.38 -5.82 -7.80
C ASP A 43 -16.67 -5.17 -9.17
N GLY A 44 -15.72 -5.24 -10.10
CA GLY A 44 -15.84 -4.67 -11.45
C GLY A 44 -15.92 -5.75 -12.54
N LEU A 45 -14.87 -5.86 -13.34
CA LEU A 45 -14.76 -6.78 -14.47
C LEU A 45 -14.44 -8.23 -14.08
N ASN A 46 -14.09 -8.48 -12.81
CA ASN A 46 -13.76 -9.80 -12.28
C ASN A 46 -12.60 -10.50 -13.02
N TRP A 47 -11.66 -9.73 -13.60
CA TRP A 47 -10.50 -10.27 -14.32
C TRP A 47 -9.36 -10.66 -13.39
N ILE A 48 -9.21 -9.92 -12.30
CA ILE A 48 -8.25 -10.18 -11.24
C ILE A 48 -9.03 -10.76 -10.07
N MET A 49 -8.77 -12.02 -9.72
CA MET A 49 -9.36 -12.70 -8.56
C MET A 49 -8.27 -12.95 -7.51
N PRO A 50 -8.09 -12.05 -6.52
CA PRO A 50 -7.06 -12.19 -5.49
C PRO A 50 -7.17 -13.51 -4.71
N ASP A 51 -8.40 -14.01 -4.51
CA ASP A 51 -8.66 -15.27 -3.81
C ASP A 51 -8.03 -16.48 -4.49
N SER A 52 -7.79 -16.42 -5.80
CA SER A 52 -7.11 -17.50 -6.54
C SER A 52 -5.65 -17.71 -6.09
N LEU A 53 -5.04 -16.71 -5.44
CA LEU A 53 -3.69 -16.81 -4.89
C LEU A 53 -3.67 -17.43 -3.49
N GLY A 54 -4.81 -17.47 -2.78
CA GLY A 54 -4.92 -18.00 -1.42
C GLY A 54 -3.81 -17.46 -0.48
N PRO A 55 -3.09 -18.33 0.24
CA PRO A 55 -1.98 -17.92 1.12
C PRO A 55 -0.83 -17.19 0.40
N GLY A 56 -0.69 -17.40 -0.91
CA GLY A 56 0.36 -16.79 -1.72
C GLY A 56 0.26 -15.25 -1.78
N LEU A 57 -0.95 -14.70 -1.66
CA LEU A 57 -1.16 -13.25 -1.64
C LEU A 57 -0.50 -12.62 -0.41
N HIS A 58 -0.69 -13.20 0.77
CA HIS A 58 -0.06 -12.70 2.00
C HIS A 58 1.47 -12.77 1.93
N ILE A 59 2.01 -13.85 1.37
CA ILE A 59 3.46 -14.00 1.17
C ILE A 59 3.98 -12.91 0.23
N LEU A 60 3.33 -12.71 -0.92
CA LEU A 60 3.71 -11.70 -1.91
C LEU A 60 3.67 -10.29 -1.31
N VAL A 61 2.58 -9.93 -0.62
CA VAL A 61 2.44 -8.63 0.04
C VAL A 61 3.52 -8.46 1.11
N GLY A 62 3.83 -9.48 1.89
CA GLY A 62 4.91 -9.45 2.88
C GLY A 62 6.28 -9.15 2.23
N PHE A 63 6.61 -9.83 1.14
CA PHE A 63 7.83 -9.54 0.38
C PHE A 63 7.83 -8.13 -0.21
N ALA A 64 6.72 -7.69 -0.80
CA ALA A 64 6.61 -6.35 -1.37
C ALA A 64 6.80 -5.26 -0.29
N VAL A 65 6.14 -5.40 0.86
CA VAL A 65 6.30 -4.47 2.00
C VAL A 65 7.75 -4.47 2.50
N ALA A 66 8.38 -5.64 2.63
CA ALA A 66 9.78 -5.74 3.03
C ALA A 66 10.71 -5.01 2.04
N ILE A 67 10.52 -5.20 0.73
CA ILE A 67 11.30 -4.54 -0.32
C ILE A 67 11.10 -3.02 -0.27
N ILE A 68 9.86 -2.54 -0.19
CA ILE A 68 9.54 -1.10 -0.14
C ILE A 68 10.16 -0.43 1.09
N LEU A 69 10.06 -1.08 2.27
CA LEU A 69 10.66 -0.56 3.50
C LEU A 69 12.19 -0.61 3.45
N PHE A 70 12.77 -1.63 2.82
CA PHE A 70 14.21 -1.74 2.63
C PHE A 70 14.74 -0.65 1.71
N GLU A 71 14.10 -0.44 0.56
CA GLU A 71 14.44 0.62 -0.39
C GLU A 71 14.30 2.01 0.28
N GLY A 72 13.19 2.23 0.98
CA GLY A 72 12.98 3.46 1.75
C GLY A 72 14.05 3.69 2.81
N GLY A 73 14.42 2.63 3.54
CA GLY A 73 15.45 2.66 4.58
C GLY A 73 16.86 2.92 4.04
N MET A 74 17.24 2.30 2.92
CA MET A 74 18.54 2.53 2.28
C MET A 74 18.69 3.94 1.72
N ASN A 75 17.59 4.57 1.30
CA ASN A 75 17.60 5.95 0.82
C ASN A 75 17.69 6.99 1.96
N LEU A 76 17.63 6.56 3.23
CA LEU A 76 17.73 7.46 4.37
C LEU A 76 19.15 8.00 4.55
N ARG A 77 19.24 9.32 4.72
CA ARG A 77 20.50 9.99 5.04
C ARG A 77 20.69 10.06 6.55
N ILE A 78 21.58 9.23 7.07
CA ILE A 78 21.89 9.13 8.52
C ILE A 78 22.18 10.51 9.13
N SER A 79 22.96 11.36 8.44
CA SER A 79 23.27 12.71 8.90
C SER A 79 22.03 13.60 9.11
N ARG A 80 20.99 13.44 8.28
CA ARG A 80 19.72 14.17 8.43
C ARG A 80 18.92 13.66 9.63
N ILE A 81 18.90 12.33 9.81
CA ILE A 81 18.25 11.70 10.96
C ILE A 81 18.88 12.19 12.27
N MET A 82 20.21 12.28 12.34
CA MET A 82 20.89 12.78 13.53
C MET A 82 20.57 14.25 13.82
N ARG A 83 20.51 15.09 12.77
CA ARG A 83 20.16 16.51 12.90
C ARG A 83 18.73 16.72 13.40
N GLU A 84 17.79 15.90 12.95
CA GLU A 84 16.35 16.03 13.26
C GLU A 84 15.87 14.97 14.28
N ARG A 85 16.80 14.33 15.00
CA ARG A 85 16.54 13.16 15.85
C ARG A 85 15.40 13.36 16.85
N LYS A 86 15.33 14.52 17.50
CA LYS A 86 14.31 14.82 18.50
C LYS A 86 12.90 14.87 17.88
N ALA A 87 12.76 15.52 16.72
CA ALA A 87 11.50 15.61 16.00
C ALA A 87 11.07 14.24 15.46
N ILE A 88 11.98 13.51 14.80
CA ILE A 88 11.71 12.17 14.25
C ILE A 88 11.30 11.21 15.38
N ARG A 89 12.02 11.20 16.50
CA ARG A 89 11.67 10.34 17.65
C ARG A 89 10.31 10.70 18.21
N GLY A 90 10.01 11.99 18.40
CA GLY A 90 8.70 12.45 18.86
C GLY A 90 7.56 12.02 17.92
N LEU A 91 7.75 12.13 16.61
CA LEU A 91 6.76 11.76 15.61
C LEU A 91 6.50 10.25 15.59
N ILE A 92 7.56 9.43 15.67
CA ILE A 92 7.46 7.97 15.64
C ILE A 92 7.00 7.38 16.98
N THR A 93 7.25 8.04 18.11
CA THR A 93 6.80 7.55 19.43
C THR A 93 5.51 8.19 19.88
N VAL A 94 5.52 9.49 20.20
CA VAL A 94 4.37 10.19 20.78
C VAL A 94 3.31 10.42 19.71
N GLY A 95 3.72 10.85 18.51
CA GLY A 95 2.82 11.01 17.38
C GLY A 95 2.09 9.72 17.03
N ALA A 96 2.83 8.61 16.89
CA ALA A 96 2.22 7.30 16.64
C ALA A 96 1.26 6.86 17.75
N LEU A 97 1.62 7.05 19.01
CA LEU A 97 0.75 6.73 20.16
C LEU A 97 -0.53 7.58 20.14
N CYS A 98 -0.41 8.89 19.87
CA CYS A 98 -1.55 9.79 19.76
C CYS A 98 -2.46 9.42 18.59
N THR A 99 -1.90 9.08 17.42
CA THR A 99 -2.68 8.62 16.26
C THR A 99 -3.39 7.31 16.55
N LEU A 100 -2.75 6.39 17.28
CA LEU A 100 -3.35 5.12 17.68
C LEU A 100 -4.52 5.35 18.64
N ILE A 101 -4.31 6.09 19.73
CA ILE A 101 -5.36 6.36 20.72
C ILE A 101 -6.50 7.17 20.10
N GLY A 102 -6.18 8.23 19.34
CA GLY A 102 -7.17 9.07 18.68
C GLY A 102 -7.97 8.30 17.64
N GLY A 103 -7.31 7.50 16.79
CA GLY A 103 -7.96 6.66 15.79
C GLY A 103 -8.87 5.61 16.42
N THR A 104 -8.41 4.94 17.49
CA THR A 104 -9.21 3.98 18.24
C THR A 104 -10.43 4.64 18.90
N LEU A 105 -10.26 5.78 19.58
CA LEU A 105 -11.38 6.50 20.21
C LEU A 105 -12.42 6.95 19.19
N VAL A 106 -11.99 7.53 18.06
CA VAL A 106 -12.90 7.95 16.99
C VAL A 106 -13.65 6.74 16.43
N THR A 107 -12.96 5.63 16.19
CA THR A 107 -13.58 4.40 15.69
C THR A 107 -14.65 3.87 16.66
N ILE A 108 -14.35 3.81 17.97
CA ILE A 108 -15.31 3.34 18.99
C ILE A 108 -16.52 4.28 19.07
N ILE A 109 -16.29 5.60 19.09
CA ILE A 109 -17.37 6.59 19.28
C ILE A 109 -18.29 6.67 18.04
N PHE A 110 -17.72 6.69 16.83
CA PHE A 110 -18.50 6.88 15.60
C PHE A 110 -18.99 5.58 14.97
N LEU A 111 -18.18 4.52 14.95
CA LEU A 111 -18.56 3.25 14.34
C LEU A 111 -19.17 2.26 15.35
N GLY A 112 -19.07 2.51 16.67
CA GLY A 112 -19.64 1.64 17.69
C GLY A 112 -19.04 0.24 17.74
N TRP A 113 -17.83 0.08 17.20
CA TRP A 113 -17.00 -1.13 17.35
C TRP A 113 -16.57 -1.31 18.81
#